data_AF-A0A7X6BFN1-F1
#
_entry.id   AF-A0A7X6BFN1-F1
#
_cell.length_a   1.000
_cell.length_b   1.000
_cell.length_c   1.000
_cell.angle_alpha   90.00
_cell.angle_beta   90.00
_cell.angle_gamma   90.00
#
_symmetry.space_group_name_H-M   'P 1'
#
loop_
_entity.id
_entity.type
_entity.pdbx_description
1 polymer ?
#
loop_
_entity_poly.entity_id
_entity_poly.type
_entity_poly.pdbx_seq_one_letter_code
_entity_poly.pdbx_strand_id
1 'polypeptide(L)'
;MRHGRQARARHRPAAARRRSAYLFVLTAHFVVAGSNALAAVLFPSALWAYAALAIFISLSFGILKTSPATFLFCLPLLALRITEFISGAAIESGAFMTETQTIGHPTGAFSRLLLVYILFFGVIAALVEAFWPRLRLAFRAARQLWETHAAFIWKGLLVSAILCSLLLLWTGLQHGFPLLAGIDRFSYERRVDSPLYGAFIRNRLVLVPFIGPLLALPRYRTRAAGLTVWLLAASILFGEKFTSLVLIVSMVGIPAVLVHIAHDRPIPVRSLAMGSAIITALTIPAVLLAYGAASDLDLAMQRYADRTALQGQLWYQTDKAFARPIAFDKPTLAADVATWFTPSAQDPSIARTDFGRYYVMKQFTSWEYMLGLMKLNSGFVFSLYPYMMMTTGVSGMIAASTFLALYHALLLLFLSQALARANWIAALLLGRAVNSLYATYADGYLWNIFGIKTLGTIGVALLFLWELQRRDSILRAIARTAGGRKPPRAPRRVHRIPAPGRP
;
A
#
# COMPACT_ATOMS: atom_id res chain seq x y z
N MET A 1 -63.21 6.00 17.92
CA MET A 1 -62.36 4.79 17.98
C MET A 1 -62.07 4.30 16.57
N ARG A 2 -60.90 4.61 16.01
CA ARG A 2 -60.36 3.96 14.80
C ARG A 2 -58.87 3.71 15.08
N HIS A 3 -58.53 2.45 15.28
CA HIS A 3 -57.19 2.01 15.65
C HIS A 3 -56.20 2.29 14.52
N GLY A 4 -55.25 3.18 14.78
CA GLY A 4 -54.05 3.36 13.96
C GLY A 4 -53.11 2.17 14.12
N ARG A 5 -53.12 1.26 13.15
CA ARG A 5 -51.98 0.38 12.84
C ARG A 5 -51.13 1.05 11.77
N GLN A 6 -50.40 2.11 12.14
CA GLN A 6 -49.27 2.53 11.34
C GLN A 6 -48.08 1.61 11.65
N ALA A 7 -47.68 0.88 10.62
CA ALA A 7 -46.59 -0.05 10.63
C ALA A 7 -45.34 0.58 11.24
N ARG A 8 -44.83 -0.03 12.32
CA ARG A 8 -43.43 0.12 12.75
C ARG A 8 -42.55 -0.47 11.64
N ALA A 9 -42.32 0.30 10.57
CA ALA A 9 -41.24 0.05 9.65
C ALA A 9 -39.96 0.08 10.47
N ARG A 10 -39.42 -1.10 10.78
CA ARG A 10 -38.14 -1.27 11.46
C ARG A 10 -37.08 -0.55 10.62
N HIS A 11 -36.76 0.69 10.97
CA HIS A 11 -35.57 1.38 10.48
C HIS A 11 -34.38 0.55 10.94
N ARG A 12 -33.95 -0.42 10.11
CA ARG A 12 -32.64 -1.02 10.25
C ARG A 12 -31.65 0.15 10.15
N PRO A 13 -30.81 0.38 11.18
CA PRO A 13 -29.86 1.48 11.15
C PRO A 13 -29.02 1.36 9.88
N ALA A 14 -28.75 2.47 9.19
CA ALA A 14 -28.03 2.50 7.91
C ALA A 14 -26.71 1.70 7.93
N ALA A 15 -26.09 1.55 9.10
CA ALA A 15 -24.93 0.69 9.34
C ALA A 15 -25.20 -0.82 9.11
N ALA A 16 -26.35 -1.35 9.51
CA ALA A 16 -26.73 -2.75 9.30
C ALA A 16 -26.98 -3.06 7.81
N ARG A 17 -27.52 -2.09 7.06
CA ARG A 17 -27.72 -2.21 5.60
C ARG A 17 -26.39 -2.20 4.83
N ARG A 18 -25.41 -1.40 5.27
CA ARG A 18 -24.07 -1.40 4.66
C ARG A 18 -23.27 -2.67 4.99
N ARG A 19 -23.39 -3.18 6.22
CA ARG A 19 -22.72 -4.44 6.61
C ARG A 19 -23.19 -5.65 5.79
N SER A 20 -24.49 -5.74 5.54
CA SER A 20 -25.04 -6.80 4.68
C SER A 20 -24.62 -6.66 3.22
N ALA A 21 -24.46 -5.43 2.71
CA ALA A 21 -24.09 -5.19 1.31
C ALA A 21 -22.66 -5.65 0.97
N TYR A 22 -21.65 -5.33 1.78
CA TYR A 22 -20.28 -5.72 1.46
C TYR A 22 -20.06 -7.23 1.62
N LEU A 23 -20.68 -7.85 2.64
CA LEU A 23 -20.63 -9.30 2.82
C LEU A 23 -21.25 -10.01 1.61
N PHE A 24 -22.41 -9.54 1.15
CA PHE A 24 -23.03 -10.07 -0.07
C PHE A 24 -22.10 -9.96 -1.28
N VAL A 25 -21.47 -8.79 -1.50
CA VAL A 25 -20.51 -8.60 -2.60
C VAL A 25 -19.37 -9.61 -2.51
N LEU A 26 -18.72 -9.74 -1.35
CA LEU A 26 -17.59 -10.66 -1.17
C LEU A 26 -17.99 -12.13 -1.36
N THR A 27 -19.10 -12.56 -0.75
CA THR A 27 -19.61 -13.93 -0.88
C THR A 27 -20.00 -14.24 -2.33
N ALA A 28 -20.70 -13.32 -3.01
CA ALA A 28 -21.05 -13.50 -4.41
C ALA A 28 -19.81 -13.62 -5.30
N HIS A 29 -18.81 -12.75 -5.13
CA HIS A 29 -17.55 -12.83 -5.88
C HIS A 29 -16.77 -14.11 -5.55
N PHE A 30 -16.78 -14.58 -4.30
CA PHE A 30 -16.13 -15.84 -3.92
C PHE A 30 -16.77 -17.04 -4.61
N VAL A 31 -18.11 -17.10 -4.66
CA VAL A 31 -18.83 -18.18 -5.37
C VAL A 31 -18.52 -18.14 -6.87
N VAL A 32 -18.63 -16.96 -7.51
CA VAL A 32 -18.36 -16.80 -8.95
C VAL A 32 -16.90 -17.14 -9.27
N ALA A 33 -15.94 -16.69 -8.45
CA ALA A 33 -14.53 -17.04 -8.61
C ALA A 33 -14.27 -18.54 -8.39
N GLY A 34 -14.99 -19.17 -7.47
CA GLY A 34 -14.92 -20.62 -7.23
C GLY A 34 -15.40 -21.41 -8.44
N SER A 35 -16.53 -21.00 -9.03
CA SER A 35 -17.01 -21.56 -10.31
C SER A 35 -16.02 -21.34 -11.45
N ASN A 36 -15.41 -20.15 -11.54
CA ASN A 36 -14.38 -19.84 -12.53
C ASN A 36 -13.14 -20.73 -12.38
N ALA A 37 -12.67 -20.92 -11.14
CA ALA A 37 -11.52 -21.79 -10.85
C ALA A 37 -11.82 -23.26 -11.14
N LEU A 38 -13.02 -23.75 -10.81
CA LEU A 38 -13.46 -25.10 -11.14
C LEU A 38 -13.55 -25.29 -12.66
N ALA A 39 -14.15 -24.34 -13.38
CA ALA A 39 -14.25 -24.38 -14.83
C ALA A 39 -12.88 -24.35 -15.51
N ALA A 40 -11.92 -23.60 -14.97
CA ALA A 40 -10.54 -23.57 -15.47
C ALA A 40 -9.80 -24.92 -15.32
N VAL A 41 -10.15 -25.71 -14.30
CA VAL A 41 -9.63 -27.07 -14.13
C VAL A 41 -10.31 -28.05 -15.09
N LEU A 42 -11.63 -27.96 -15.24
CA LEU A 42 -12.41 -28.87 -16.08
C LEU A 42 -12.23 -28.61 -17.59
N PHE A 43 -12.05 -27.35 -17.97
CA PHE A 43 -11.95 -26.90 -19.36
C PHE A 43 -10.81 -25.89 -19.52
N PRO A 44 -9.53 -26.33 -19.53
CA PRO A 44 -8.39 -25.41 -19.58
C PRO A 44 -8.46 -24.46 -20.79
N SER A 45 -8.55 -23.15 -20.53
CA SER A 45 -8.64 -22.10 -21.53
C SER A 45 -8.19 -20.75 -20.96
N ALA A 46 -7.52 -19.96 -21.78
CA ALA A 46 -7.10 -18.61 -21.41
C ALA A 46 -8.29 -17.71 -21.04
N LEU A 47 -9.49 -18.03 -21.54
CA LEU A 47 -10.73 -17.35 -21.22
C LEU A 47 -10.94 -17.19 -19.71
N TRP A 48 -10.55 -18.20 -18.90
CA TRP A 48 -10.75 -18.17 -17.45
C TRP A 48 -9.83 -17.19 -16.73
N ALA A 49 -8.64 -16.89 -17.29
CA ALA A 49 -7.76 -15.86 -16.78
C ALA A 49 -8.32 -14.46 -17.08
N TYR A 50 -8.88 -14.23 -18.27
CA TYR A 50 -9.61 -12.99 -18.58
C TYR A 50 -10.86 -12.83 -17.72
N ALA A 51 -11.61 -13.91 -17.48
CA ALA A 51 -12.74 -13.91 -16.57
C ALA A 51 -12.32 -13.59 -15.13
N ALA A 52 -11.20 -14.16 -14.65
CA ALA A 52 -10.64 -13.84 -13.35
C ALA A 52 -10.27 -12.34 -13.21
N LEU A 53 -9.65 -11.77 -14.25
CA LEU A 53 -9.38 -10.32 -14.31
C LEU A 53 -10.68 -9.50 -14.25
N ALA A 54 -11.71 -9.87 -15.02
CA ALA A 54 -13.00 -9.18 -15.01
C ALA A 54 -13.70 -9.28 -13.64
N ILE A 55 -13.68 -10.45 -13.00
CA ILE A 55 -14.21 -10.66 -11.65
C ILE A 55 -13.44 -9.81 -10.64
N PHE A 56 -12.10 -9.70 -10.77
CA PHE A 56 -11.28 -8.87 -9.88
C PHE A 56 -11.56 -7.37 -10.04
N ILE A 57 -11.76 -6.89 -11.27
CA ILE A 57 -12.17 -5.51 -11.54
C ILE A 57 -13.57 -5.26 -10.95
N SER A 58 -14.51 -6.17 -11.17
CA SER A 58 -15.85 -6.11 -10.58
C SER A 58 -15.79 -6.07 -9.05
N LEU A 59 -14.95 -6.90 -8.42
CA LEU A 59 -14.73 -6.90 -6.98
C LEU A 59 -14.23 -5.53 -6.50
N SER A 60 -13.26 -4.94 -7.20
CA SER A 60 -12.71 -3.63 -6.87
C SER A 60 -13.79 -2.54 -6.89
N PHE A 61 -14.66 -2.55 -7.90
CA PHE A 61 -15.82 -1.65 -7.97
C PHE A 61 -16.89 -1.96 -6.91
N GLY A 62 -17.10 -3.24 -6.60
CA GLY A 62 -17.98 -3.70 -5.54
C GLY A 62 -17.55 -3.13 -4.19
N ILE A 63 -16.28 -3.31 -3.82
CA ILE A 63 -15.69 -2.76 -2.59
C ILE A 63 -15.77 -1.22 -2.60
N LEU A 64 -15.46 -0.55 -3.71
CA LEU A 64 -15.59 0.90 -3.82
C LEU A 64 -17.01 1.40 -3.48
N LYS A 65 -18.04 0.68 -3.95
CA LYS A 65 -19.45 1.05 -3.73
C LYS A 65 -19.94 0.68 -2.33
N THR A 66 -19.57 -0.48 -1.80
CA THR A 66 -20.12 -0.98 -0.53
C THR A 66 -19.27 -0.60 0.69
N SER A 67 -17.95 -0.53 0.51
CA SER A 67 -16.94 -0.32 1.55
C SER A 67 -15.85 0.68 1.11
N PRO A 68 -16.19 1.97 0.94
CA PRO A 68 -15.27 2.98 0.38
C PRO A 68 -13.98 3.17 1.18
N ALA A 69 -14.02 3.00 2.51
CA ALA A 69 -12.84 3.10 3.37
C ALA A 69 -11.88 1.92 3.16
N THR A 70 -12.41 0.70 3.08
CA THR A 70 -11.65 -0.50 2.72
C THR A 70 -11.00 -0.35 1.35
N PHE A 71 -11.75 0.12 0.35
CA PHE A 71 -11.22 0.36 -0.99
C PHE A 71 -9.99 1.28 -0.95
N LEU A 72 -10.09 2.40 -0.22
CA LEU A 72 -9.03 3.38 -0.13
C LEU A 72 -7.77 2.84 0.57
N PHE A 73 -7.95 2.03 1.62
CA PHE A 73 -6.85 1.34 2.30
C PHE A 73 -6.16 0.32 1.41
N CYS A 74 -6.94 -0.39 0.61
CA CYS A 74 -6.42 -1.39 -0.31
C CYS A 74 -5.96 -0.81 -1.65
N LEU A 75 -6.20 0.48 -1.94
CA LEU A 75 -6.00 1.07 -3.26
C LEU A 75 -4.61 0.79 -3.88
N PRO A 76 -3.48 0.97 -3.16
CA PRO A 76 -2.18 0.66 -3.74
C PRO A 76 -2.04 -0.83 -4.06
N LEU A 77 -2.55 -1.71 -3.20
CA LEU A 77 -2.51 -3.15 -3.41
C LEU A 77 -3.44 -3.59 -4.54
N LEU A 78 -4.66 -3.05 -4.62
CA LEU A 78 -5.60 -3.33 -5.71
C LEU A 78 -4.99 -2.97 -7.06
N ALA A 79 -4.35 -1.79 -7.17
CA ALA A 79 -3.67 -1.38 -8.39
C ALA A 79 -2.55 -2.35 -8.79
N LEU A 80 -1.74 -2.83 -7.84
CA LEU A 80 -0.69 -3.81 -8.09
C LEU A 80 -1.25 -5.18 -8.49
N ARG A 81 -2.33 -5.64 -7.85
CA ARG A 81 -2.96 -6.92 -8.18
C ARG A 81 -3.67 -6.89 -9.54
N ILE A 82 -4.21 -5.74 -9.97
CA ILE A 82 -4.71 -5.61 -11.35
C ILE A 82 -3.59 -5.90 -12.36
N THR A 83 -2.38 -5.37 -12.16
CA THR A 83 -1.26 -5.64 -13.08
C THR A 83 -0.85 -7.11 -13.11
N GLU A 84 -0.98 -7.82 -11.99
CA GLU A 84 -0.72 -9.26 -11.90
C GLU A 84 -1.79 -10.08 -12.63
N PHE A 85 -3.07 -9.69 -12.60
CA PHE A 85 -4.11 -10.35 -13.39
C PHE A 85 -4.02 -10.04 -14.89
N ILE A 86 -3.65 -8.82 -15.28
CA ILE A 86 -3.35 -8.50 -16.68
C ILE A 86 -2.20 -9.39 -17.17
N SER A 87 -1.16 -9.53 -16.36
CA SER A 87 -0.05 -10.44 -16.61
C SER A 87 -0.51 -11.88 -16.77
N GLY A 88 -1.39 -12.34 -15.87
CA GLY A 88 -1.91 -13.69 -15.93
C GLY A 88 -2.75 -14.00 -17.15
N ALA A 89 -3.57 -13.05 -17.59
CA ALA A 89 -4.30 -13.19 -18.84
C ALA A 89 -3.36 -13.31 -20.05
N ALA A 90 -2.26 -12.54 -20.07
CA ALA A 90 -1.25 -12.67 -21.12
C ALA A 90 -0.51 -14.02 -21.06
N ILE A 91 -0.06 -14.44 -19.86
CA ILE A 91 0.64 -15.71 -19.66
C ILE A 91 -0.25 -16.89 -20.07
N GLU A 92 -1.47 -16.99 -19.54
CA GLU A 92 -2.36 -18.11 -19.86
C GLU A 92 -2.80 -18.11 -21.35
N SER A 93 -2.60 -17.00 -22.07
CA SER A 93 -2.81 -16.89 -23.53
C SER A 93 -1.59 -17.21 -24.39
N GLY A 94 -0.46 -17.63 -23.79
CA GLY A 94 0.74 -18.02 -24.54
C GLY A 94 1.89 -17.01 -24.53
N ALA A 95 1.86 -15.99 -23.66
CA ALA A 95 2.99 -15.05 -23.57
C ALA A 95 4.28 -15.76 -23.13
N PHE A 96 5.39 -15.34 -23.74
CA PHE A 96 6.72 -15.79 -23.35
C PHE A 96 7.21 -15.01 -22.11
N MET A 97 7.58 -15.75 -21.06
CA MET A 97 8.11 -15.20 -19.82
C MET A 97 9.63 -15.17 -19.90
N THR A 98 10.19 -14.04 -20.33
CA THR A 98 11.64 -13.89 -20.60
C THR A 98 12.52 -14.16 -19.38
N GLU A 99 12.06 -13.87 -18.17
CA GLU A 99 12.83 -14.08 -16.94
C GLU A 99 12.88 -15.57 -16.51
N THR A 100 11.91 -16.39 -16.93
CA THR A 100 11.90 -17.85 -16.66
C THR A 100 12.18 -18.70 -17.90
N GLN A 101 12.29 -18.07 -19.07
CA GLN A 101 12.52 -18.73 -20.37
C GLN A 101 11.45 -19.78 -20.69
N THR A 102 10.19 -19.49 -20.41
CA THR A 102 9.07 -20.42 -20.62
C THR A 102 7.89 -19.75 -21.32
N ILE A 103 7.09 -20.57 -22.01
CA ILE A 103 5.85 -20.14 -22.65
C ILE A 103 4.67 -20.51 -21.75
N GLY A 104 3.80 -19.55 -21.50
CA GLY A 104 2.57 -19.76 -20.75
C GLY A 104 1.53 -20.60 -21.51
N HIS A 105 0.62 -21.21 -20.78
CA HIS A 105 -0.53 -21.94 -21.30
C HIS A 105 -1.65 -21.92 -20.26
N PRO A 106 -2.90 -22.23 -20.65
CA PRO A 106 -4.01 -22.25 -19.71
C PRO A 106 -3.81 -23.30 -18.60
N THR A 107 -3.84 -22.86 -17.35
CA THR A 107 -3.75 -23.73 -16.17
C THR A 107 -4.77 -23.39 -15.09
N GLY A 108 -5.44 -22.24 -15.20
CA GLY A 108 -6.32 -21.71 -14.16
C GLY A 108 -5.59 -21.14 -12.95
N ALA A 109 -4.28 -20.93 -13.03
CA ALA A 109 -3.46 -20.42 -11.93
C ALA A 109 -4.01 -19.08 -11.39
N PHE A 110 -4.40 -18.16 -12.28
CA PHE A 110 -4.92 -16.86 -11.85
C PHE A 110 -6.36 -16.93 -11.32
N SER A 111 -7.13 -17.93 -11.76
CA SER A 111 -8.44 -18.21 -11.17
C SER A 111 -8.32 -18.67 -9.71
N ARG A 112 -7.30 -19.50 -9.40
CA ARG A 112 -6.98 -19.89 -8.03
C ARG A 112 -6.44 -18.73 -7.20
N LEU A 113 -5.56 -17.89 -7.77
CA LEU A 113 -5.06 -16.69 -7.09
C LEU A 113 -6.18 -15.73 -6.69
N LEU A 114 -7.19 -15.58 -7.55
CA LEU A 114 -8.35 -14.74 -7.28
C LEU A 114 -9.09 -15.15 -6.00
N LEU A 115 -9.21 -16.44 -5.72
CA LEU A 115 -9.82 -16.93 -4.48
C LEU A 115 -9.02 -16.48 -3.24
N VAL A 116 -7.69 -16.57 -3.31
CA VAL A 116 -6.79 -16.10 -2.25
C VAL A 116 -6.99 -14.61 -2.01
N TYR A 117 -7.11 -13.81 -3.08
CA TYR A 117 -7.31 -12.36 -2.95
C TYR A 117 -8.70 -11.95 -2.49
N ILE A 118 -9.76 -12.65 -2.90
CA ILE A 118 -11.11 -12.39 -2.37
C ILE A 118 -11.13 -12.64 -0.87
N LEU A 119 -10.52 -13.72 -0.40
CA LEU A 119 -10.37 -13.99 1.03
C LEU A 119 -9.58 -12.86 1.72
N PHE A 120 -8.40 -12.52 1.19
CA PHE A 120 -7.54 -11.48 1.73
C PHE A 120 -8.27 -10.13 1.88
N PHE A 121 -8.91 -9.65 0.80
CA PHE A 121 -9.67 -8.38 0.83
C PHE A 121 -10.92 -8.48 1.68
N GLY A 122 -11.54 -9.66 1.78
CA GLY A 122 -12.69 -9.89 2.64
C GLY A 122 -12.35 -9.77 4.12
N VAL A 123 -11.21 -10.30 4.55
CA VAL A 123 -10.71 -10.16 5.92
C VAL A 123 -10.40 -8.70 6.25
N ILE A 124 -9.76 -7.97 5.32
CA ILE A 124 -9.53 -6.52 5.49
C ILE A 124 -10.86 -5.78 5.60
N ALA A 125 -11.81 -6.06 4.71
CA ALA A 125 -13.13 -5.43 4.70
C ALA A 125 -13.85 -5.63 6.04
N ALA A 126 -13.88 -6.86 6.54
CA ALA A 126 -14.51 -7.19 7.80
C ALA A 126 -13.94 -6.37 8.97
N LEU A 127 -12.61 -6.26 9.05
CA LEU A 127 -11.96 -5.51 10.14
C LEU A 127 -12.15 -3.99 9.97
N VAL A 128 -11.91 -3.45 8.77
CA VAL A 128 -12.02 -2.00 8.52
C VAL A 128 -13.44 -1.52 8.75
N GLU A 129 -14.46 -2.23 8.24
CA GLU A 129 -15.86 -1.86 8.43
C GLU A 129 -16.34 -2.01 9.88
N ALA A 130 -15.73 -2.91 10.66
CA ALA A 130 -15.99 -3.00 12.10
C ALA A 130 -15.49 -1.75 12.85
N PHE A 131 -14.32 -1.24 12.49
CA PHE A 131 -13.69 -0.08 13.15
C PHE A 131 -14.08 1.28 12.53
N TRP A 132 -14.60 1.29 11.30
CA TRP A 132 -14.93 2.50 10.56
C TRP A 132 -15.83 3.50 11.31
N PRO A 133 -16.89 3.10 12.04
CA PRO A 133 -17.74 4.05 12.75
C PRO A 133 -16.98 4.92 13.77
N ARG A 134 -16.02 4.32 14.49
CA ARG A 134 -15.18 5.05 15.45
C ARG A 134 -14.19 5.97 14.73
N LEU A 135 -13.55 5.46 13.69
CA LEU A 135 -12.56 6.20 12.92
C LEU A 135 -13.18 7.40 12.19
N ARG A 136 -14.40 7.23 11.66
CA ARG A 136 -15.19 8.27 11.00
C ARG A 136 -15.42 9.48 11.90
N LEU A 137 -15.74 9.27 13.18
CA LEU A 137 -15.91 10.38 14.13
C LEU A 137 -14.59 11.15 14.31
N ALA A 138 -13.46 10.45 14.39
CA ALA A 138 -12.16 11.09 14.50
C ALA A 138 -11.84 11.93 13.24
N PHE A 139 -12.10 11.43 12.03
CA PHE A 139 -11.85 12.17 10.79
C PHE A 139 -12.78 13.38 10.59
N ARG A 140 -13.99 13.38 11.16
CA ARG A 140 -14.84 14.58 11.18
C ARG A 140 -14.19 15.74 11.94
N ALA A 141 -13.50 15.44 13.04
CA ALA A 141 -12.78 16.44 13.83
C ALA A 141 -11.36 16.74 13.29
N ALA A 142 -10.76 15.80 12.56
CA ALA A 142 -9.35 15.87 12.15
C ALA A 142 -8.99 17.14 11.36
N ARG A 143 -9.89 17.61 10.48
CA ARG A 143 -9.62 18.79 9.64
C ARG A 143 -9.30 20.04 10.46
N GLN A 144 -10.02 20.28 11.55
CA GLN A 144 -9.77 21.44 12.42
C GLN A 144 -8.41 21.32 13.13
N LEU A 145 -8.06 20.12 13.55
CA LEU A 145 -6.78 19.83 14.20
C LEU A 145 -5.59 19.91 13.22
N TRP A 146 -5.79 19.54 11.97
CA TRP A 146 -4.75 19.70 10.95
C TRP A 146 -4.49 21.16 10.64
N GLU A 147 -5.53 21.99 10.58
CA GLU A 147 -5.39 23.43 10.34
C GLU A 147 -4.49 24.11 11.38
N THR A 148 -4.56 23.70 12.65
CA THR A 148 -3.69 24.25 13.71
C THR A 148 -2.22 23.89 13.55
N HIS A 149 -1.91 22.77 12.89
CA HIS A 149 -0.53 22.32 12.66
C HIS A 149 -0.05 22.59 11.22
N ALA A 150 -0.93 23.04 10.33
CA ALA A 150 -0.68 23.09 8.89
C ALA A 150 0.53 23.96 8.54
N ALA A 151 0.69 25.12 9.19
CA ALA A 151 1.81 26.01 8.95
C ALA A 151 3.16 25.38 9.32
N PHE A 152 3.22 24.67 10.45
CA PHE A 152 4.43 23.97 10.89
C PHE A 152 4.78 22.82 9.93
N ILE A 153 3.80 21.97 9.61
CA ILE A 153 3.98 20.83 8.70
C ILE A 153 4.43 21.30 7.32
N TRP A 154 3.77 22.34 6.79
CA TRP A 154 4.14 22.93 5.50
C TRP A 154 5.60 23.42 5.48
N LYS A 155 6.02 24.17 6.51
CA LYS A 155 7.40 24.66 6.59
C LYS A 155 8.40 23.51 6.69
N GLY A 156 8.12 22.49 7.51
CA GLY A 156 8.96 21.29 7.62
C GLY A 156 9.10 20.58 6.28
N LEU A 157 7.98 20.31 5.61
CA LEU A 157 7.98 19.68 4.28
C LEU A 157 8.69 20.52 3.23
N LEU A 158 8.56 21.85 3.26
CA LEU A 158 9.24 22.74 2.32
C LEU A 158 10.75 22.69 2.52
N VAL A 159 11.23 22.77 3.76
CA VAL A 159 12.66 22.65 4.08
C VAL A 159 13.19 21.28 3.65
N SER A 160 12.48 20.20 3.97
CA SER A 160 12.85 18.86 3.50
C SER A 160 12.89 18.78 1.99
N ALA A 161 11.91 19.34 1.28
CA ALA A 161 11.87 19.32 -0.17
C ALA A 161 13.06 20.08 -0.79
N ILE A 162 13.42 21.24 -0.23
CA ILE A 162 14.59 22.01 -0.69
C ILE A 162 15.88 21.22 -0.46
N LEU A 163 16.11 20.73 0.76
CA LEU A 163 17.33 19.98 1.11
C LEU A 163 17.48 18.70 0.27
N CYS A 164 16.40 17.94 0.10
CA CYS A 164 16.40 16.75 -0.74
C CYS A 164 16.61 17.12 -2.22
N SER A 165 16.02 18.21 -2.71
CA SER A 165 16.25 18.66 -4.10
C SER A 165 17.70 19.06 -4.34
N LEU A 166 18.34 19.74 -3.38
CA LEU A 166 19.77 20.09 -3.46
C LEU A 166 20.65 18.83 -3.48
N LEU A 167 20.35 17.84 -2.63
CA LEU A 167 21.04 16.55 -2.62
C LEU A 167 20.87 15.80 -3.95
N LEU A 168 19.65 15.72 -4.46
CA LEU A 168 19.35 15.07 -5.73
C LEU A 168 20.00 15.80 -6.91
N LEU A 169 19.94 17.13 -6.94
CA LEU A 169 20.60 17.92 -7.98
C LEU A 169 22.11 17.72 -7.94
N TRP A 170 22.73 17.79 -6.76
CA TRP A 170 24.16 17.53 -6.58
C TRP A 170 24.56 16.15 -7.10
N THR A 171 23.86 15.10 -6.65
CA THR A 171 24.14 13.72 -7.10
C THR A 171 23.90 13.53 -8.60
N GLY A 172 22.83 14.10 -9.15
CA GLY A 172 22.53 14.05 -10.57
C GLY A 172 23.53 14.81 -11.44
N LEU A 173 24.06 15.96 -10.97
CA LEU A 173 25.11 16.69 -11.67
C LEU A 173 26.45 15.94 -11.66
N GLN A 174 26.76 15.20 -10.59
CA GLN A 174 28.00 14.43 -10.49
C GLN A 174 27.98 13.13 -11.29
N HIS A 175 26.84 12.43 -11.32
CA HIS A 175 26.75 11.06 -11.86
C HIS A 175 25.80 10.91 -13.06
N GLY A 176 25.15 12.00 -13.48
CA GLY A 176 24.06 11.99 -14.46
C GLY A 176 22.71 11.61 -13.82
N PHE A 177 21.61 11.84 -14.55
CA PHE A 177 20.28 11.47 -14.08
C PHE A 177 19.89 10.07 -14.58
N PRO A 178 19.42 9.14 -13.71
CA PRO A 178 19.08 7.77 -14.10
C PRO A 178 18.12 7.68 -15.28
N LEU A 179 17.07 8.50 -15.26
CA LEU A 179 16.07 8.55 -16.32
C LEU A 179 16.69 8.91 -17.68
N LEU A 180 17.59 9.91 -17.71
CA LEU A 180 18.22 10.39 -18.93
C LEU A 180 19.28 9.41 -19.45
N ALA A 181 19.92 8.66 -18.54
CA ALA A 181 20.93 7.67 -18.87
C ALA A 181 20.34 6.28 -19.19
N GLY A 182 19.02 6.08 -19.04
CA GLY A 182 18.39 4.76 -19.18
C GLY A 182 18.86 3.75 -18.13
N ILE A 183 19.34 4.21 -16.97
CA ILE A 183 19.89 3.35 -15.92
C ILE A 183 18.81 3.07 -14.87
N ASP A 184 18.68 1.80 -14.47
CA ASP A 184 17.80 1.40 -13.38
C ASP A 184 18.28 1.98 -12.02
N ARG A 185 17.32 2.35 -11.16
CA ARG A 185 17.57 2.92 -9.82
C ARG A 185 18.59 2.12 -9.00
N PHE A 186 18.48 0.79 -8.97
CA PHE A 186 19.35 -0.05 -8.14
C PHE A 186 20.78 -0.09 -8.68
N SER A 187 20.95 0.02 -10.00
CA SER A 187 22.26 0.18 -10.63
C SER A 187 22.86 1.55 -10.37
N TYR A 188 22.04 2.60 -10.43
CA TYR A 188 22.49 3.95 -10.11
C TYR A 188 22.89 4.11 -8.64
N GLU A 189 22.11 3.55 -7.71
CA GLU A 189 22.39 3.63 -6.26
C GLU A 189 23.77 3.06 -5.90
N ARG A 190 24.20 1.96 -6.54
CA ARG A 190 25.55 1.40 -6.36
C ARG A 190 26.65 2.22 -7.03
N ARG A 191 26.35 2.89 -8.14
CA ARG A 191 27.31 3.77 -8.82
C ARG A 191 27.59 5.03 -7.99
N VAL A 192 26.55 5.59 -7.38
CA VAL A 192 26.66 6.80 -6.54
C VAL A 192 27.23 6.47 -5.16
N ASP A 193 26.87 5.30 -4.60
CA ASP A 193 27.28 4.81 -3.27
C ASP A 193 27.13 5.85 -2.15
N SER A 194 26.11 6.70 -2.25
CA SER A 194 25.84 7.75 -1.26
C SER A 194 24.81 7.27 -0.23
N PRO A 195 25.18 7.20 1.06
CA PRO A 195 24.25 6.82 2.13
C PRO A 195 23.04 7.76 2.21
N LEU A 196 23.24 9.05 1.95
CA LEU A 196 22.17 10.05 2.01
C LEU A 196 21.17 9.89 0.86
N TYR A 197 21.67 9.66 -0.36
CA TYR A 197 20.84 9.37 -1.52
C TYR A 197 19.99 8.11 -1.29
N GLY A 198 20.65 7.00 -0.91
CA GLY A 198 19.98 5.73 -0.63
C GLY A 198 18.95 5.86 0.50
N ALA A 199 19.29 6.58 1.57
CA ALA A 199 18.37 6.85 2.67
C ALA A 199 17.13 7.63 2.21
N PHE A 200 17.29 8.70 1.42
CA PHE A 200 16.16 9.46 0.93
C PHE A 200 15.29 8.63 -0.01
N ILE A 201 15.87 8.04 -1.07
CA ILE A 201 15.11 7.31 -2.08
C ILE A 201 14.34 6.17 -1.42
N ARG A 202 14.95 5.35 -0.56
CA ARG A 202 14.26 4.22 0.09
C ARG A 202 13.17 4.65 1.06
N ASN A 203 13.26 5.84 1.67
CA ASN A 203 12.37 6.29 2.75
C ASN A 203 11.47 7.47 2.37
N ARG A 204 11.49 7.97 1.14
CA ARG A 204 10.71 9.16 0.73
C ARG A 204 9.20 9.05 0.98
N LEU A 205 8.67 7.83 1.05
CA LEU A 205 7.28 7.55 1.42
C LEU A 205 6.92 8.01 2.85
N VAL A 206 7.91 8.21 3.71
CA VAL A 206 7.75 8.76 5.07
C VAL A 206 7.20 10.20 5.04
N LEU A 207 7.32 10.93 3.92
CA LEU A 207 6.75 12.27 3.76
C LEU A 207 5.24 12.25 3.49
N VAL A 208 4.73 11.14 2.95
CA VAL A 208 3.34 11.02 2.49
C VAL A 208 2.30 11.24 3.60
N PRO A 209 2.46 10.70 4.83
CA PRO A 209 1.58 10.97 5.96
C PRO A 209 1.38 12.45 6.29
N PHE A 210 2.31 13.33 5.89
CA PHE A 210 2.24 14.77 6.15
C PHE A 210 1.63 15.56 4.98
N ILE A 211 1.85 15.11 3.75
CA ILE A 211 1.31 15.77 2.54
C ILE A 211 -0.21 15.56 2.46
N GLY A 212 -0.70 14.34 2.75
CA GLY A 212 -2.11 13.99 2.63
C GLY A 212 -3.07 14.86 3.46
N PRO A 213 -2.80 15.13 4.75
CA PRO A 213 -3.60 16.04 5.56
C PRO A 213 -3.65 17.47 5.02
N LEU A 214 -2.53 17.99 4.50
CA LEU A 214 -2.49 19.32 3.89
C LEU A 214 -3.36 19.39 2.62
N LEU A 215 -3.42 18.30 1.85
CA LEU A 215 -4.28 18.20 0.67
C LEU A 215 -5.78 18.33 1.01
N ALA A 216 -6.16 17.89 2.22
CA ALA A 216 -7.52 18.02 2.74
C ALA A 216 -7.90 19.46 3.15
N LEU A 217 -6.91 20.37 3.31
CA LEU A 217 -7.12 21.74 3.74
C LEU A 217 -7.17 22.69 2.53
N PRO A 218 -8.26 23.46 2.31
CA PRO A 218 -8.38 24.33 1.13
C PRO A 218 -7.22 25.31 0.97
N ARG A 219 -6.73 25.90 2.06
CA ARG A 219 -5.63 26.87 2.06
C ARG A 219 -4.28 26.27 1.62
N TYR A 220 -4.08 24.97 1.86
CA TYR A 220 -2.82 24.29 1.59
C TYR A 220 -2.94 23.28 0.43
N ARG A 221 -4.12 23.11 -0.17
CA ARG A 221 -4.38 22.10 -1.20
C ARG A 221 -3.44 22.21 -2.40
N THR A 222 -3.29 23.40 -2.96
CA THR A 222 -2.41 23.64 -4.13
C THR A 222 -0.94 23.41 -3.77
N ARG A 223 -0.53 23.82 -2.57
CA ARG A 223 0.83 23.61 -2.04
C ARG A 223 1.13 22.13 -1.83
N ALA A 224 0.18 21.38 -1.27
CA ALA A 224 0.29 19.93 -1.09
C ALA A 224 0.31 19.20 -2.44
N ALA A 225 -0.51 19.62 -3.40
CA ALA A 225 -0.47 19.11 -4.76
C ALA A 225 0.90 19.36 -5.40
N GLY A 226 1.47 20.55 -5.24
CA GLY A 226 2.84 20.87 -5.68
C GLY A 226 3.90 19.97 -5.05
N LEU A 227 3.84 19.72 -3.74
CA LEU A 227 4.73 18.75 -3.07
C LEU A 227 4.54 17.32 -3.57
N THR A 228 3.30 16.93 -3.89
CA THR A 228 3.02 15.60 -4.46
C THR A 228 3.66 15.47 -5.83
N VAL A 229 3.49 16.47 -6.70
CA VAL A 229 4.11 16.52 -8.03
C VAL A 229 5.64 16.51 -7.91
N TRP A 230 6.21 17.30 -6.99
CA TRP A 230 7.64 17.28 -6.70
C TRP A 230 8.13 15.88 -6.30
N LEU A 231 7.44 15.21 -5.39
CA LEU A 231 7.83 13.87 -4.93
C LEU A 231 7.76 12.83 -6.05
N LEU A 232 6.76 12.93 -6.93
CA LEU A 232 6.63 12.08 -8.12
C LEU A 232 7.73 12.36 -9.14
N ALA A 233 7.98 13.63 -9.45
CA ALA A 233 9.03 14.04 -10.40
C ALA A 233 10.41 13.61 -9.91
N ALA A 234 10.72 13.82 -8.63
CA ALA A 234 11.96 13.35 -8.01
C ALA A 234 12.08 11.82 -8.07
N SER A 235 10.98 11.09 -7.90
CA SER A 235 10.98 9.62 -8.04
C SER A 235 11.30 9.21 -9.48
N ILE A 236 10.56 9.74 -10.45
CA ILE A 236 10.71 9.40 -11.89
C ILE A 236 12.13 9.73 -12.38
N LEU A 237 12.65 10.91 -12.04
CA LEU A 237 13.98 11.36 -12.45
C LEU A 237 15.09 10.41 -11.98
N PHE A 238 14.91 9.80 -10.81
CA PHE A 238 15.85 8.86 -10.20
C PHE A 238 15.50 7.39 -10.43
N GLY A 239 14.81 7.09 -11.52
CA GLY A 239 14.64 5.73 -12.03
C GLY A 239 13.60 4.90 -11.27
N GLU A 240 12.73 5.55 -10.48
CA GLU A 240 11.58 4.88 -9.89
C GLU A 240 10.53 4.57 -10.95
N LYS A 241 10.02 3.35 -10.87
CA LYS A 241 9.00 2.84 -11.79
C LYS A 241 7.60 3.02 -11.21
N PHE A 242 6.63 2.54 -11.96
CA PHE A 242 5.18 2.62 -11.73
C PHE A 242 4.74 2.34 -10.27
N THR A 243 5.23 1.27 -9.64
CA THR A 243 4.76 0.78 -8.34
C THR A 243 4.87 1.83 -7.22
N SER A 244 6.03 2.47 -7.07
CA SER A 244 6.20 3.46 -6.00
C SER A 244 5.42 4.75 -6.26
N LEU A 245 5.20 5.12 -7.53
CA LEU A 245 4.38 6.28 -7.90
C LEU A 245 2.91 6.05 -7.53
N VAL A 246 2.38 4.86 -7.84
CA VAL A 246 1.03 4.45 -7.44
C VAL A 246 0.90 4.45 -5.92
N LEU A 247 1.91 3.96 -5.19
CA LEU A 247 1.92 3.96 -3.73
C LEU A 247 1.91 5.39 -3.16
N ILE A 248 2.74 6.30 -3.69
CA ILE A 248 2.78 7.72 -3.29
C ILE A 248 1.39 8.34 -3.47
N VAL A 249 0.82 8.28 -4.67
CA VAL A 249 -0.46 8.95 -4.95
C VAL A 249 -1.58 8.38 -4.10
N SER A 250 -1.65 7.05 -4.01
CA SER A 250 -2.68 6.38 -3.23
C SER A 250 -2.60 6.78 -1.76
N MET A 251 -1.40 6.73 -1.16
CA MET A 251 -1.21 7.05 0.26
C MET A 251 -1.40 8.54 0.57
N VAL A 252 -0.99 9.46 -0.32
CA VAL A 252 -1.25 10.91 -0.18
C VAL A 252 -2.76 11.17 -0.22
N GLY A 253 -3.50 10.44 -1.05
CA GLY A 253 -4.95 10.55 -1.16
C GLY A 253 -5.72 10.10 0.08
N ILE A 254 -5.17 9.16 0.87
CA ILE A 254 -5.90 8.53 2.00
C ILE A 254 -6.52 9.58 2.93
N PRO A 255 -5.78 10.54 3.54
CA PRO A 255 -6.36 11.42 4.55
C PRO A 255 -7.44 12.35 3.98
N ALA A 256 -7.22 12.87 2.78
CA ALA A 256 -8.15 13.76 2.11
C ALA A 256 -9.47 13.04 1.75
N VAL A 257 -9.38 11.83 1.20
CA VAL A 257 -10.55 11.04 0.81
C VAL A 257 -11.29 10.51 2.04
N LEU A 258 -10.59 10.10 3.10
CA LEU A 258 -11.22 9.69 4.37
C LEU A 258 -12.05 10.81 5.00
N VAL A 259 -11.56 12.05 5.01
CA VAL A 259 -12.35 13.21 5.48
C VAL A 259 -13.62 13.38 4.64
N HIS A 260 -13.52 13.21 3.32
CA HIS A 260 -14.67 13.32 2.42
C HIS A 260 -15.73 12.23 2.70
N ILE A 261 -15.31 10.96 2.81
CA ILE A 261 -16.19 9.82 3.14
C ILE A 261 -16.77 9.98 4.56
N ALA A 262 -16.01 10.51 5.51
CA ALA A 262 -16.47 10.71 6.89
C ALA A 262 -17.67 11.69 6.99
N HIS A 263 -17.80 12.60 6.02
CA HIS A 263 -18.92 13.52 5.85
C HIS A 263 -20.01 12.97 4.91
N ASP A 264 -20.06 11.66 4.70
CA ASP A 264 -21.06 10.97 3.87
C ASP A 264 -21.08 11.40 2.40
N ARG A 265 -19.99 12.01 1.93
CA ARG A 265 -19.88 12.41 0.54
C ARG A 265 -19.45 11.22 -0.31
N PRO A 266 -20.08 10.99 -1.47
CA PRO A 266 -19.69 9.92 -2.36
C PRO A 266 -18.27 10.17 -2.87
N ILE A 267 -17.47 9.11 -3.00
CA ILE A 267 -16.16 9.22 -3.64
C ILE A 267 -16.37 9.66 -5.10
N PRO A 268 -15.68 10.72 -5.57
CA PRO A 268 -15.78 11.16 -6.95
C PRO A 268 -15.06 10.17 -7.86
N VAL A 269 -15.76 9.12 -8.30
CA VAL A 269 -15.22 8.06 -9.17
C VAL A 269 -14.59 8.65 -10.44
N ARG A 270 -15.20 9.69 -11.01
CA ARG A 270 -14.65 10.42 -12.17
C ARG A 270 -13.25 11.00 -11.88
N SER A 271 -13.04 11.56 -10.69
CA SER A 271 -11.75 12.12 -10.31
C SER A 271 -10.70 11.04 -10.04
N LEU A 272 -11.09 9.90 -9.48
CA LEU A 272 -10.21 8.73 -9.34
C LEU A 272 -9.81 8.18 -10.72
N ALA A 273 -10.77 8.01 -11.62
CA ALA A 273 -10.53 7.54 -12.98
C ALA A 273 -9.64 8.52 -13.75
N MET A 274 -9.90 9.83 -13.64
CA MET A 274 -9.06 10.86 -14.26
C MET A 274 -7.65 10.88 -13.67
N GLY A 275 -7.51 10.76 -12.34
CA GLY A 275 -6.21 10.66 -11.69
C GLY A 275 -5.42 9.43 -12.14
N SER A 276 -6.09 8.28 -12.24
CA SER A 276 -5.51 7.05 -12.80
C SER A 276 -5.07 7.26 -14.25
N ALA A 277 -5.93 7.85 -15.09
CA ALA A 277 -5.62 8.13 -16.49
C ALA A 277 -4.42 9.07 -16.64
N ILE A 278 -4.32 10.11 -15.82
CA ILE A 278 -3.17 11.03 -15.80
C ILE A 278 -1.90 10.29 -15.38
N ILE A 279 -1.93 9.50 -14.32
CA ILE A 279 -0.75 8.72 -13.87
C ILE A 279 -0.32 7.77 -14.98
N THR A 280 -1.26 7.04 -15.58
CA THR A 280 -0.98 6.13 -16.70
C THR A 280 -0.38 6.89 -17.89
N ALA A 281 -0.97 8.02 -18.27
CA ALA A 281 -0.49 8.86 -19.37
C ALA A 281 0.90 9.46 -19.12
N LEU A 282 1.29 9.71 -17.86
CA LEU A 282 2.63 10.19 -17.50
C LEU A 282 3.64 9.04 -17.37
N THR A 283 3.21 7.89 -16.86
CA THR A 283 4.10 6.78 -16.55
C THR A 283 4.42 5.90 -17.75
N ILE A 284 3.47 5.68 -18.68
CA ILE A 284 3.75 4.89 -19.88
C ILE A 284 4.88 5.52 -20.71
N PRO A 285 4.84 6.82 -21.07
CA PRO A 285 5.96 7.44 -21.80
C PRO A 285 7.27 7.40 -21.02
N ALA A 286 7.24 7.62 -19.70
CA ALA A 286 8.45 7.56 -18.89
C ALA A 286 9.08 6.14 -18.87
N VAL A 287 8.25 5.09 -18.82
CA VAL A 287 8.69 3.71 -18.90
C VAL A 287 9.23 3.38 -20.29
N LEU A 288 8.55 3.83 -21.36
CA LEU A 288 9.01 3.64 -22.74
C LEU A 288 10.35 4.34 -22.99
N LEU A 289 10.52 5.58 -22.52
CA LEU A 289 11.79 6.30 -22.57
C LEU A 289 12.88 5.56 -21.82
N ALA A 290 12.58 5.03 -20.63
CA ALA A 290 13.51 4.19 -19.87
C ALA A 290 13.87 2.87 -20.59
N TYR A 291 13.02 2.39 -21.50
CA TYR A 291 13.30 1.24 -22.35
C TYR A 291 14.02 1.57 -23.67
N GLY A 292 14.34 2.84 -23.89
CA GLY A 292 15.06 3.30 -25.07
C GLY A 292 14.16 3.75 -26.21
N ALA A 293 12.91 4.15 -25.95
CA ALA A 293 12.00 4.62 -27.00
C ALA A 293 12.52 5.86 -27.75
N ALA A 294 13.47 6.60 -27.19
CA ALA A 294 14.14 7.71 -27.87
C ALA A 294 15.06 7.24 -29.01
N SER A 295 15.57 6.01 -28.93
CA SER A 295 16.45 5.41 -29.94
C SER A 295 15.72 4.40 -30.83
N ASP A 296 14.83 3.59 -30.25
CA ASP A 296 14.08 2.54 -30.95
C ASP A 296 12.74 2.31 -30.25
N LEU A 297 11.67 2.85 -30.83
CA LEU A 297 10.33 2.75 -30.28
C LEU A 297 9.78 1.32 -30.33
N ASP A 298 10.08 0.58 -31.40
CA ASP A 298 9.57 -0.77 -31.61
C ASP A 298 10.17 -1.72 -30.59
N LEU A 299 11.49 -1.65 -30.37
CA LEU A 299 12.17 -2.41 -29.33
C LEU A 299 11.67 -2.02 -27.92
N ALA A 300 11.41 -0.74 -27.67
CA ALA A 300 10.87 -0.30 -26.39
C ALA A 300 9.45 -0.82 -26.15
N MET A 301 8.61 -0.84 -27.19
CA MET A 301 7.25 -1.41 -27.14
C MET A 301 7.28 -2.93 -26.93
N GLN A 302 8.18 -3.64 -27.61
CA GLN A 302 8.39 -5.08 -27.37
C GLN A 302 8.81 -5.34 -25.92
N ARG A 303 9.81 -4.61 -25.41
CA ARG A 303 10.24 -4.71 -23.99
C ARG A 303 9.11 -4.41 -23.02
N TYR A 304 8.24 -3.44 -23.35
CA TYR A 304 7.07 -3.12 -22.55
C TYR A 304 6.03 -4.25 -22.57
N ALA A 305 5.76 -4.83 -23.74
CA ALA A 305 4.87 -5.97 -23.89
C ALA A 305 5.39 -7.20 -23.12
N ASP A 306 6.67 -7.54 -23.26
CA ASP A 306 7.33 -8.62 -22.53
C ASP A 306 7.21 -8.44 -21.01
N ARG A 307 7.38 -7.19 -20.54
CA ARG A 307 7.23 -6.82 -19.12
C ARG A 307 5.82 -7.02 -18.57
N THR A 308 4.81 -7.05 -19.44
CA THR A 308 3.43 -7.33 -19.01
C THR A 308 3.31 -8.75 -18.48
N ALA A 309 4.01 -9.74 -19.05
CA ALA A 309 4.01 -11.13 -18.57
C ALA A 309 4.86 -11.34 -17.29
N LEU A 310 5.79 -10.41 -16.97
CA LEU A 310 6.73 -10.62 -15.86
C LEU A 310 6.11 -10.43 -14.46
N GLN A 311 4.99 -9.72 -14.34
CA GLN A 311 4.37 -9.49 -13.03
C GLN A 311 3.73 -10.76 -12.45
N GLY A 312 3.11 -11.60 -13.27
CA GLY A 312 2.40 -12.80 -12.83
C GLY A 312 3.22 -14.10 -12.89
N GLN A 313 4.41 -14.06 -13.50
CA GLN A 313 5.16 -15.28 -13.85
C GLN A 313 5.50 -16.16 -12.64
N LEU A 314 5.87 -15.55 -11.50
CA LEU A 314 6.29 -16.31 -10.33
C LEU A 314 5.12 -17.09 -9.74
N TRP A 315 3.95 -16.44 -9.65
CA TRP A 315 2.74 -17.13 -9.22
C TRP A 315 2.39 -18.27 -10.19
N TYR A 316 2.36 -17.99 -11.50
CA TYR A 316 2.03 -18.99 -12.52
C TYR A 316 2.92 -20.24 -12.42
N GLN A 317 4.24 -20.05 -12.33
CA GLN A 317 5.18 -21.16 -12.24
C GLN A 317 5.08 -21.91 -10.92
N THR A 318 4.95 -21.18 -9.81
CA THR A 318 4.82 -21.81 -8.50
C THR A 318 3.53 -22.58 -8.35
N ASP A 319 2.41 -22.03 -8.79
CA ASP A 319 1.13 -22.72 -8.75
C ASP A 319 1.16 -23.97 -9.63
N LYS A 320 1.76 -23.91 -10.83
CA LYS A 320 1.95 -25.09 -11.68
C LYS A 320 2.82 -26.18 -11.05
N ALA A 321 3.95 -25.83 -10.46
CA ALA A 321 4.95 -26.80 -10.01
C ALA A 321 4.83 -27.21 -8.53
N PHE A 322 4.21 -26.38 -7.69
CA PHE A 322 4.22 -26.52 -6.23
C PHE A 322 2.84 -26.38 -5.57
N ALA A 323 1.72 -26.30 -6.33
CA ALA A 323 0.39 -26.29 -5.73
C ALA A 323 0.05 -27.66 -5.10
N ARG A 324 0.42 -27.81 -3.82
CA ARG A 324 0.10 -28.96 -2.98
C ARG A 324 -0.73 -28.52 -1.77
N PRO A 325 -1.67 -29.34 -1.26
CA PRO A 325 -2.53 -28.95 -0.14
C PRO A 325 -1.74 -28.51 1.10
N ILE A 326 -0.66 -29.22 1.40
CA ILE A 326 0.21 -28.98 2.55
C ILE A 326 1.67 -29.12 2.10
N ALA A 327 2.51 -28.19 2.56
CA ALA A 327 3.96 -28.29 2.50
C ALA A 327 4.55 -27.85 3.84
N PHE A 328 5.79 -28.25 4.12
CA PHE A 328 6.52 -27.72 5.26
C PHE A 328 8.03 -27.77 5.01
N ASP A 329 8.57 -26.73 4.37
CA ASP A 329 10.01 -26.55 4.18
C ASP A 329 10.64 -25.99 5.47
N LYS A 330 10.84 -26.88 6.43
CA LYS A 330 11.38 -26.54 7.76
C LYS A 330 12.74 -25.81 7.69
N PRO A 331 13.75 -26.26 6.90
CA PRO A 331 15.03 -25.56 6.81
C PRO A 331 14.89 -24.10 6.34
N THR A 332 14.12 -23.85 5.28
CA THR A 332 13.93 -22.50 4.75
C THR A 332 13.15 -21.61 5.73
N LEU A 333 12.09 -22.13 6.34
CA LEU A 333 11.33 -21.38 7.34
C LEU A 333 12.16 -21.07 8.59
N ALA A 334 12.98 -22.02 9.05
CA ALA A 334 13.87 -21.81 10.19
C ALA A 334 14.93 -20.74 9.90
N ALA A 335 15.51 -20.75 8.69
CA ALA A 335 16.46 -19.72 8.25
C ALA A 335 15.81 -18.33 8.21
N ASP A 336 14.59 -18.21 7.69
CA ASP A 336 13.84 -16.95 7.68
C ASP A 336 13.59 -16.44 9.11
N VAL A 337 13.03 -17.28 9.97
CA VAL A 337 12.73 -16.94 11.38
C VAL A 337 13.98 -16.50 12.15
N ALA A 338 15.14 -17.14 11.91
CA ALA A 338 16.40 -16.77 12.56
C ALA A 338 16.81 -15.31 12.27
N THR A 339 16.40 -14.75 11.12
CA THR A 339 16.71 -13.36 10.77
C THR A 339 15.81 -12.33 11.43
N TRP A 340 14.68 -12.75 12.01
CA TRP A 340 13.72 -11.81 12.61
C TRP A 340 14.32 -11.08 13.81
N PHE A 341 15.21 -11.75 14.55
CA PHE A 341 15.89 -11.18 15.73
C PHE A 341 17.34 -10.77 15.48
N THR A 342 17.83 -10.91 14.25
CA THR A 342 19.22 -10.61 13.88
C THR A 342 19.28 -9.46 12.87
N PRO A 343 19.29 -8.19 13.33
CA PRO A 343 19.33 -7.00 12.48
C PRO A 343 20.34 -6.99 11.33
N SER A 344 21.52 -7.58 11.54
CA SER A 344 22.58 -7.66 10.54
C SER A 344 22.30 -8.67 9.43
N ALA A 345 21.44 -9.67 9.68
CA ALA A 345 21.04 -10.67 8.69
C ALA A 345 19.85 -10.23 7.82
N GLN A 346 19.24 -9.08 8.11
CA GLN A 346 18.08 -8.53 7.39
C GLN A 346 18.50 -7.77 6.13
N ASP A 347 19.22 -8.45 5.24
CA ASP A 347 19.70 -7.93 3.96
C ASP A 347 19.56 -9.02 2.88
N PRO A 348 18.92 -8.74 1.74
CA PRO A 348 18.81 -9.68 0.62
C PRO A 348 20.16 -10.24 0.13
N SER A 349 21.25 -9.46 0.22
CA SER A 349 22.60 -9.88 -0.17
C SER A 349 23.23 -10.90 0.79
N ILE A 350 22.81 -10.88 2.06
CA ILE A 350 23.25 -11.81 3.10
C ILE A 350 22.37 -13.07 3.09
N ALA A 351 21.04 -12.89 3.03
CA ALA A 351 20.08 -13.99 3.00
C ALA A 351 20.22 -14.85 1.73
N ARG A 352 20.76 -14.28 0.65
CA ARG A 352 21.00 -14.95 -0.63
C ARG A 352 19.77 -15.79 -1.03
N THR A 353 19.94 -17.08 -1.26
CA THR A 353 18.94 -17.99 -1.81
C THR A 353 18.28 -18.88 -0.76
N ASP A 354 18.47 -18.58 0.52
CA ASP A 354 18.02 -19.45 1.61
C ASP A 354 16.51 -19.34 1.81
N PHE A 355 15.95 -18.13 1.62
CA PHE A 355 14.52 -17.84 1.72
C PHE A 355 14.14 -16.54 0.99
N GLY A 356 12.83 -16.22 0.93
CA GLY A 356 12.30 -15.01 0.27
C GLY A 356 12.45 -15.00 -1.25
N ARG A 357 12.63 -13.81 -1.85
CA ARG A 357 12.67 -13.61 -3.31
C ARG A 357 13.59 -14.58 -4.04
N TYR A 358 14.87 -14.62 -3.67
CA TYR A 358 15.85 -15.42 -4.43
C TYR A 358 15.67 -16.93 -4.21
N TYR A 359 15.08 -17.36 -3.09
CA TYR A 359 14.68 -18.76 -2.89
C TYR A 359 13.59 -19.20 -3.87
N VAL A 360 12.66 -18.30 -4.22
CA VAL A 360 11.67 -18.57 -5.26
C VAL A 360 12.34 -18.54 -6.63
N MET A 361 13.16 -17.52 -6.91
CA MET A 361 13.82 -17.34 -8.20
C MET A 361 14.70 -18.53 -8.59
N LYS A 362 15.48 -19.09 -7.65
CA LYS A 362 16.41 -20.20 -7.96
C LYS A 362 15.75 -21.42 -8.59
N GLN A 363 14.42 -21.58 -8.44
CA GLN A 363 13.69 -22.71 -9.02
C GLN A 363 13.32 -22.51 -10.49
N PHE A 364 13.29 -21.26 -10.97
CA PHE A 364 12.70 -20.89 -12.25
C PHE A 364 13.63 -20.09 -13.16
N THR A 365 14.86 -19.82 -12.74
CA THR A 365 15.86 -19.13 -13.56
C THR A 365 17.24 -19.78 -13.41
N SER A 366 18.11 -19.57 -14.40
CA SER A 366 19.51 -19.98 -14.32
C SER A 366 20.25 -19.25 -13.20
N TRP A 367 21.28 -19.91 -12.68
CA TRP A 367 22.12 -19.39 -11.61
C TRP A 367 22.87 -18.11 -12.03
N GLU A 368 23.33 -18.04 -13.28
CA GLU A 368 24.06 -16.89 -13.82
C GLU A 368 23.18 -15.64 -13.86
N TYR A 369 21.94 -15.80 -14.34
CA TYR A 369 20.98 -14.70 -14.41
C TYR A 369 20.58 -14.23 -13.02
N MET A 370 20.31 -15.17 -12.11
CA MET A 370 20.00 -14.84 -10.72
C MET A 370 21.17 -14.15 -10.01
N LEU A 371 22.41 -14.63 -10.16
CA LEU A 371 23.60 -13.97 -9.61
C LEU A 371 23.77 -12.55 -10.16
N GLY A 372 23.50 -12.36 -11.45
CA GLY A 372 23.43 -11.03 -12.07
C GLY A 372 22.45 -10.14 -11.31
N LEU A 373 21.19 -10.56 -11.17
CA LEU A 373 20.16 -9.81 -10.46
C LEU A 373 20.49 -9.57 -8.97
N MET A 374 21.07 -10.57 -8.29
CA MET A 374 21.52 -10.47 -6.90
C MET A 374 22.60 -9.41 -6.74
N LYS A 375 23.60 -9.38 -7.63
CA LYS A 375 24.62 -8.32 -7.65
C LYS A 375 23.98 -6.95 -7.85
N LEU A 376 22.91 -6.88 -8.64
CA LEU A 376 22.13 -5.65 -8.85
C LEU A 376 21.17 -5.31 -7.69
N ASN A 377 21.08 -6.12 -6.62
CA ASN A 377 20.04 -6.07 -5.60
C ASN A 377 18.61 -5.98 -6.18
N SER A 378 18.42 -6.58 -7.34
CA SER A 378 17.19 -6.63 -8.10
C SER A 378 16.61 -8.05 -8.08
N GLY A 379 15.41 -8.24 -8.60
CA GLY A 379 14.83 -9.57 -8.69
C GLY A 379 13.39 -9.53 -9.16
N PHE A 380 12.79 -10.71 -9.20
CA PHE A 380 11.41 -10.88 -9.63
C PHE A 380 10.47 -10.33 -8.55
N VAL A 381 9.40 -9.68 -9.01
CA VAL A 381 8.39 -9.06 -8.14
C VAL A 381 7.28 -10.04 -7.79
N PHE A 382 6.50 -9.71 -6.76
CA PHE A 382 5.38 -10.51 -6.25
C PHE A 382 5.77 -11.90 -5.73
N SER A 383 6.94 -12.00 -5.10
CA SER A 383 7.49 -13.26 -4.60
C SER A 383 6.79 -13.83 -3.35
N LEU A 384 5.96 -13.05 -2.64
CA LEU A 384 5.40 -13.47 -1.34
C LEU A 384 4.50 -14.70 -1.42
N TYR A 385 3.48 -14.68 -2.28
CA TYR A 385 2.55 -15.81 -2.41
C TYR A 385 3.23 -17.06 -2.99
N PRO A 386 4.09 -16.95 -4.02
CA PRO A 386 4.99 -18.01 -4.43
C PRO A 386 5.81 -18.62 -3.27
N TYR A 387 6.48 -17.77 -2.49
CA TYR A 387 7.28 -18.20 -1.34
C TYR A 387 6.45 -18.98 -0.32
N MET A 388 5.26 -18.48 0.02
CA MET A 388 4.33 -19.14 0.94
C MET A 388 3.82 -20.48 0.41
N MET A 389 3.46 -20.56 -0.87
CA MET A 389 3.03 -21.80 -1.51
C MET A 389 4.13 -22.87 -1.45
N MET A 390 5.37 -22.50 -1.80
CA MET A 390 6.49 -23.43 -1.82
C MET A 390 6.82 -23.98 -0.42
N THR A 391 6.85 -23.08 0.58
CA THR A 391 7.27 -23.41 1.95
C THR A 391 6.18 -24.04 2.80
N THR A 392 4.90 -23.68 2.58
CA THR A 392 3.79 -24.09 3.47
C THR A 392 2.61 -24.75 2.75
N GLY A 393 2.61 -24.78 1.41
CA GLY A 393 1.51 -25.31 0.61
C GLY A 393 0.29 -24.38 0.62
N VAL A 394 -0.80 -24.83 0.00
CA VAL A 394 -2.04 -24.05 -0.13
C VAL A 394 -2.60 -23.67 1.25
N SER A 395 -2.65 -24.63 2.18
CA SER A 395 -3.26 -24.42 3.51
C SER A 395 -2.48 -23.39 4.33
N GLY A 396 -1.14 -23.51 4.36
CA GLY A 396 -0.31 -22.56 5.08
C GLY A 396 -0.29 -21.18 4.42
N MET A 397 -0.31 -21.12 3.09
CA MET A 397 -0.45 -19.86 2.36
C MET A 397 -1.77 -19.15 2.67
N ILE A 398 -2.89 -19.87 2.77
CA ILE A 398 -4.20 -19.29 3.15
C ILE A 398 -4.15 -18.75 4.57
N ALA A 399 -3.57 -19.49 5.51
CA ALA A 399 -3.39 -19.04 6.89
C ALA A 399 -2.51 -17.78 6.98
N ALA A 400 -1.36 -17.79 6.29
CA ALA A 400 -0.46 -16.65 6.20
C ALA A 400 -1.11 -15.44 5.53
N SER A 401 -1.87 -15.64 4.45
CA SER A 401 -2.63 -14.59 3.76
C SER A 401 -3.67 -13.96 4.69
N THR A 402 -4.38 -14.77 5.47
CA THR A 402 -5.36 -14.29 6.47
C THR A 402 -4.66 -13.45 7.54
N PHE A 403 -3.54 -13.93 8.08
CA PHE A 403 -2.73 -13.16 9.03
C PHE A 403 -2.25 -11.83 8.42
N LEU A 404 -1.73 -11.85 7.20
CA LEU A 404 -1.25 -10.66 6.49
C LEU A 404 -2.38 -9.66 6.21
N ALA A 405 -3.59 -10.15 5.92
CA ALA A 405 -4.78 -9.30 5.76
C ALA A 405 -5.12 -8.58 7.07
N LEU A 406 -5.12 -9.31 8.20
CA LEU A 406 -5.31 -8.72 9.52
C LEU A 406 -4.22 -7.69 9.85
N TYR A 407 -2.96 -8.04 9.62
CA TYR A 407 -1.82 -7.14 9.84
C TYR A 407 -1.94 -5.87 9.00
N HIS A 408 -2.25 -6.00 7.71
CA HIS A 408 -2.46 -4.88 6.79
C HIS A 408 -3.56 -3.94 7.28
N ALA A 409 -4.72 -4.51 7.61
CA ALA A 409 -5.87 -3.76 8.08
C ALA A 409 -5.57 -3.03 9.39
N LEU A 410 -4.97 -3.71 10.38
CA LEU A 410 -4.58 -3.12 11.66
C LEU A 410 -3.59 -1.98 11.48
N LEU A 411 -2.56 -2.18 10.65
CA LEU A 411 -1.52 -1.18 10.45
C LEU A 411 -2.08 0.10 9.81
N LEU A 412 -2.97 -0.04 8.81
CA LEU A 412 -3.65 1.12 8.20
C LEU A 412 -4.68 1.77 9.11
N LEU A 413 -5.36 0.99 9.97
CA LEU A 413 -6.24 1.54 11.00
C LEU A 413 -5.46 2.37 12.02
N PHE A 414 -4.31 1.87 12.51
CA PHE A 414 -3.44 2.62 13.41
C PHE A 414 -2.86 3.87 12.75
N LEU A 415 -2.37 3.76 11.50
CA LEU A 415 -1.87 4.90 10.75
C LEU A 415 -2.97 5.96 10.59
N SER A 416 -4.17 5.55 10.20
CA SER A 416 -5.31 6.45 10.03
C SER A 416 -5.75 7.09 11.35
N GLN A 417 -5.69 6.35 12.46
CA GLN A 417 -5.95 6.89 13.80
C GLN A 417 -4.88 7.92 14.21
N ALA A 418 -3.61 7.66 13.91
CA ALA A 418 -2.52 8.61 14.15
C ALA A 418 -2.74 9.90 13.37
N LEU A 419 -3.08 9.79 12.08
CA LEU A 419 -3.38 10.92 11.20
C LEU A 419 -4.59 11.71 11.68
N ALA A 420 -5.71 11.05 11.99
CA ALA A 420 -6.92 11.72 12.47
C ALA A 420 -6.69 12.52 13.76
N ARG A 421 -5.75 12.07 14.59
CA ARG A 421 -5.36 12.71 15.86
C ARG A 421 -4.15 13.64 15.75
N ALA A 422 -3.65 13.88 14.54
CA ALA A 422 -2.43 14.65 14.29
C ALA A 422 -1.23 14.19 15.14
N ASN A 423 -1.13 12.89 15.42
CA ASN A 423 0.04 12.30 16.06
C ASN A 423 1.10 12.03 14.99
N TRP A 424 1.85 13.07 14.65
CA TRP A 424 2.79 13.06 13.53
C TRP A 424 3.94 12.07 13.71
N ILE A 425 4.41 11.85 14.93
CA ILE A 425 5.47 10.88 15.23
C ILE A 425 4.96 9.46 14.99
N ALA A 426 3.79 9.12 15.55
CA ALA A 426 3.20 7.81 15.30
C ALA A 426 2.87 7.60 13.81
N ALA A 427 2.38 8.63 13.12
CA ALA A 427 2.09 8.56 11.70
C ALA A 427 3.36 8.34 10.85
N LEU A 428 4.48 8.96 11.21
CA LEU A 428 5.79 8.75 10.58
C LEU A 428 6.25 7.29 10.73
N LEU A 429 6.23 6.77 11.96
CA LEU A 429 6.68 5.41 12.27
C LEU A 429 5.77 4.34 11.65
N LEU A 430 4.45 4.53 11.70
CA LEU A 430 3.49 3.64 11.06
C LEU A 430 3.57 3.72 9.54
N GLY A 431 3.80 4.90 8.96
CA GLY A 431 4.07 5.07 7.53
C GLY A 431 5.30 4.27 7.08
N ARG A 432 6.39 4.30 7.87
CA ARG A 432 7.57 3.47 7.64
C ARG A 432 7.23 1.97 7.69
N ALA A 433 6.46 1.53 8.70
CA ALA A 433 6.04 0.14 8.80
C ALA A 433 5.16 -0.29 7.61
N VAL A 434 4.28 0.59 7.10
CA VAL A 434 3.50 0.29 5.89
C VAL A 434 4.40 0.14 4.67
N ASN A 435 5.43 0.98 4.54
CA ASN A 435 6.42 0.80 3.46
C ASN A 435 7.09 -0.57 3.53
N SER A 436 7.51 -1.02 4.72
CA SER A 436 8.07 -2.37 4.90
C SER A 436 7.07 -3.47 4.53
N LEU A 437 5.78 -3.32 4.88
CA LEU A 437 4.72 -4.26 4.49
C LEU A 437 4.60 -4.37 2.96
N TYR A 438 4.63 -3.25 2.24
CA TYR A 438 4.59 -3.27 0.77
C TYR A 438 5.84 -3.89 0.16
N ALA A 439 7.02 -3.71 0.77
CA ALA A 439 8.23 -4.41 0.37
C ALA A 439 8.08 -5.94 0.54
N THR A 440 7.41 -6.42 1.61
CA THR A 440 7.10 -7.86 1.75
C THR A 440 6.24 -8.38 0.61
N TYR A 441 5.21 -7.64 0.17
CA TYR A 441 4.39 -8.08 -0.96
C TYR A 441 5.18 -8.25 -2.26
N ALA A 442 6.21 -7.42 -2.47
CA ALA A 442 7.06 -7.49 -3.65
C ALA A 442 8.13 -8.58 -3.53
N ASP A 443 8.87 -8.62 -2.41
CA ASP A 443 10.10 -9.39 -2.30
C ASP A 443 9.95 -10.68 -1.46
N GLY A 444 8.83 -10.89 -0.78
CA GLY A 444 8.59 -12.13 -0.01
C GLY A 444 9.43 -12.30 1.26
N TYR A 445 10.27 -11.33 1.63
CA TYR A 445 11.03 -11.36 2.88
C TYR A 445 10.15 -11.04 4.11
N LEU A 446 10.06 -11.98 5.06
CA LEU A 446 9.17 -11.87 6.21
C LEU A 446 9.71 -11.03 7.35
N TRP A 447 11.04 -10.84 7.44
CA TRP A 447 11.65 -9.90 8.39
C TRP A 447 11.12 -8.46 8.24
N ASN A 448 10.61 -8.09 7.07
CA ASN A 448 10.02 -6.76 6.86
C ASN A 448 8.77 -6.54 7.72
N ILE A 449 8.10 -7.62 8.16
CA ILE A 449 6.90 -7.60 9.03
C ILE A 449 7.26 -8.06 10.44
N PHE A 450 7.97 -9.18 10.56
CA PHE A 450 8.27 -9.82 11.85
C PHE A 450 9.63 -9.45 12.44
N GLY A 451 10.47 -8.75 11.68
CA GLY A 451 11.80 -8.36 12.14
C GLY A 451 11.72 -7.37 13.30
N ILE A 452 12.66 -7.50 14.23
CA ILE A 452 12.72 -6.68 15.46
C ILE A 452 12.76 -5.18 15.16
N LYS A 453 13.34 -4.75 14.03
CA LYS A 453 13.33 -3.35 13.58
C LYS A 453 11.91 -2.85 13.29
N THR A 454 11.11 -3.63 12.57
CA THR A 454 9.72 -3.28 12.25
C THR A 454 8.85 -3.38 13.49
N LEU A 455 8.96 -4.46 14.26
CA LEU A 455 8.18 -4.64 15.50
C LEU A 455 8.49 -3.55 16.53
N GLY A 456 9.76 -3.19 16.71
CA GLY A 456 10.16 -2.07 17.57
C GLY A 456 9.62 -0.73 17.07
N THR A 457 9.66 -0.48 15.75
CA THR A 457 9.07 0.72 15.14
C THR A 457 7.57 0.82 15.43
N ILE A 458 6.83 -0.29 15.29
CA ILE A 458 5.40 -0.35 15.57
C ILE A 458 5.15 -0.18 17.08
N GLY A 459 5.90 -0.86 17.94
CA GLY A 459 5.77 -0.76 19.40
C GLY A 459 5.93 0.67 19.90
N VAL A 460 6.96 1.38 19.41
CA VAL A 460 7.17 2.81 19.72
C VAL A 460 6.02 3.65 19.17
N ALA A 461 5.53 3.39 17.95
CA ALA A 461 4.39 4.13 17.41
C ALA A 461 3.11 3.94 18.23
N LEU A 462 2.86 2.72 18.69
CA LEU A 462 1.73 2.39 19.57
C LEU A 462 1.87 3.06 20.94
N LEU A 463 3.07 3.15 21.50
CA LEU A 463 3.35 3.92 22.71
C LEU A 463 2.97 5.39 22.52
N PHE A 464 3.38 6.03 21.42
CA PHE A 464 2.99 7.41 21.12
C PHE A 464 1.48 7.57 20.93
N LEU A 465 0.80 6.60 20.30
CA LEU A 465 -0.66 6.59 20.15
C LEU A 465 -1.39 6.43 21.48
N TRP A 466 -0.83 5.65 22.40
CA TRP A 466 -1.35 5.44 23.75
C TRP A 466 -1.12 6.67 24.63
N GLU A 467 0.10 7.22 24.63
CA GLU A 467 0.48 8.38 25.45
C GLU A 467 -0.38 9.60 25.16
N LEU A 468 -0.78 9.82 23.89
CA LEU A 468 -1.68 10.91 23.53
C LEU A 468 -3.09 10.77 24.17
N GLN A 469 -3.52 9.55 24.48
CA GLN A 469 -4.85 9.27 25.07
C GLN A 469 -4.89 9.53 26.57
N ARG A 470 -3.74 9.53 27.27
CA ARG A 470 -3.66 9.74 28.73
C ARG A 470 -4.08 11.15 29.10
N ARG A 471 -4.91 11.30 30.15
CA ARG A 471 -5.42 12.60 30.63
C ARG A 471 -4.30 13.63 30.84
N ASP A 472 -3.17 13.18 31.39
CA ASP A 472 -1.98 14.00 31.70
C ASP A 472 -0.87 13.84 30.66
N SER A 473 -1.24 13.71 29.38
CA SER A 473 -0.29 13.45 28.30
C SER A 473 0.76 14.57 28.15
N ILE A 474 2.03 14.19 28.22
CA ILE A 474 3.17 15.10 27.98
C ILE A 474 3.11 15.63 26.54
N LEU A 475 2.73 14.79 25.58
CA LEU A 475 2.59 15.19 24.17
C LEU A 475 1.51 16.26 23.98
N ARG A 476 0.41 16.19 24.74
CA ARG A 476 -0.61 17.25 24.73
C ARG A 476 -0.10 18.55 25.34
N ALA A 477 0.73 18.47 26.38
CA ALA A 477 1.36 19.65 26.98
C ALA A 477 2.32 20.33 26.00
N ILE A 478 3.18 19.56 25.32
CA ILE A 478 4.12 20.05 24.30
C ILE A 478 3.39 20.63 23.08
N ALA A 479 2.33 19.97 22.60
CA ALA A 479 1.55 20.47 21.47
C ALA A 479 0.89 21.84 21.76
N ARG A 480 0.48 22.07 23.01
CA ARG A 480 -0.10 23.35 23.44
C ARG A 480 0.94 24.48 23.49
N THR A 481 2.18 24.19 23.89
CA THR A 481 3.26 25.19 23.93
C THR A 481 3.81 25.50 22.54
N ALA A 482 3.97 24.49 21.66
CA ALA A 482 4.44 24.67 20.30
C ALA A 482 3.42 25.36 19.36
N GLY A 483 2.12 25.20 19.62
CA GLY A 483 1.04 25.78 18.81
C GLY A 483 0.79 27.28 19.00
N GLY A 484 1.52 27.97 19.88
CA GLY A 484 1.50 29.43 20.03
C GLY A 484 0.17 30.05 20.49
N ARG A 485 -0.87 29.26 20.78
CA ARG A 485 -2.15 29.77 21.29
C ARG A 485 -2.18 29.70 22.82
N LYS A 486 -2.10 30.88 23.46
CA LYS A 486 -2.52 31.04 24.86
C LYS A 486 -3.93 30.45 24.99
N PRO A 487 -4.22 29.64 26.04
CA PRO A 487 -5.58 29.19 26.27
C PRO A 487 -6.51 30.40 26.36
N PRO A 488 -7.77 30.30 25.91
CA PRO A 488 -8.74 31.36 26.16
C PRO A 488 -8.74 31.62 27.67
N ARG A 489 -8.42 32.86 28.07
CA ARG A 489 -8.50 33.27 29.47
C ARG A 489 -9.89 32.86 29.95
N ALA A 490 -9.94 32.02 30.98
CA ALA A 490 -11.20 31.70 31.64
C ALA A 490 -11.93 33.02 31.94
N PRO A 491 -13.25 33.11 31.72
CA PRO A 491 -13.98 34.30 32.10
C PRO A 491 -13.66 34.56 33.58
N ARG A 492 -13.11 35.74 33.87
CA ARG A 492 -12.90 36.20 35.25
C ARG A 492 -14.25 36.01 35.93
N ARG A 493 -14.34 35.09 36.88
CA ARG A 493 -15.46 35.04 37.82
C ARG A 493 -15.42 36.38 38.54
N VAL A 494 -16.27 37.30 38.10
CA VAL A 494 -16.60 38.48 38.89
C VAL A 494 -17.29 37.92 40.12
N HIS A 495 -16.55 37.84 41.23
CA HIS A 495 -17.17 37.65 42.53
C HIS A 495 -18.15 38.82 42.72
N ARG A 496 -19.44 38.56 42.55
CA ARG A 496 -20.48 39.44 43.08
C ARG A 496 -20.32 39.37 44.60
N ILE A 497 -19.79 40.45 45.16
CA ILE A 497 -19.87 40.72 46.59
C ILE A 497 -21.36 40.80 46.92
N PRO A 498 -21.88 39.98 47.87
CA PRO A 498 -23.25 40.13 48.31
C PRO A 498 -23.39 41.51 48.98
N ALA A 499 -24.36 42.29 48.52
CA ALA A 499 -24.71 43.55 49.17
C ALA A 499 -25.11 43.27 50.63
N PRO A 500 -24.59 44.03 51.61
CA PRO A 500 -25.04 43.93 52.98
C PRO A 500 -26.51 44.35 53.06
N GLY A 501 -27.26 43.59 53.86
CA GLY A 501 -28.70 43.72 53.99
C GLY A 501 -29.18 45.13 54.33
N ARG A 502 -30.43 45.37 53.97
CA ARG A 502 -31.30 46.39 54.56
C ARG A 502 -32.68 45.77 54.78
N PRO A 503 -33.37 46.24 55.82
CA PRO A 503 -34.09 45.42 56.82
C PRO A 503 -35.33 44.68 56.29
#